data_AF-A0A382UVX9-F1
#
_entry.id   AF-A0A382UVX9-F1
#
_cell.length_a   1.000
_cell.length_b   1.000
_cell.length_c   1.000
_cell.angle_alpha   90.00
_cell.angle_beta   90.00
_cell.angle_gamma   90.00
#
_symmetry.space_group_name_H-M   'P 1'
#
loop_
_entity.id
_entity.type
_entity.pdbx_description
1 polymer ?
#
loop_
_entity_poly.entity_id
_entity_poly.type
_entity_poly.pdbx_seq_one_letter_code
_entity_poly.pdbx_strand_id
1 'polypeptide(L)' 'VICQGFTGSQATLHCEQCIDYGTSLMGGVTPGKGGQLHLDLPVFDTVIDAVGSTGATA' A
#
# COMPACT_ATOMS: atom_id res chain seq x y z
N VAL A 1 7.13 2.20 -3.67
CA VAL A 1 6.08 1.50 -4.46
C VAL A 1 4.77 1.53 -3.72
N ILE A 2 3.64 1.75 -4.41
CA ILE A 2 2.29 1.67 -3.84
C ILE A 2 1.49 0.56 -4.54
N CYS A 3 0.71 -0.21 -3.78
CA CYS A 3 -0.10 -1.31 -4.32
C CYS A 3 -1.59 -0.95 -4.37
N GLN A 4 -2.22 -1.00 -5.55
CA GLN A 4 -3.67 -0.87 -5.65
C GLN A 4 -4.35 -2.21 -5.31
N GLY A 5 -5.39 -2.17 -4.48
CA GLY A 5 -6.04 -3.39 -3.97
C GLY A 5 -5.25 -4.08 -2.86
N PHE A 6 -4.44 -3.31 -2.11
CA PHE A 6 -3.52 -3.80 -1.08
C PHE A 6 -4.17 -4.67 0.01
N THR A 7 -5.43 -4.40 0.35
CA THR A 7 -6.18 -5.21 1.34
C THR A 7 -6.77 -6.51 0.76
N GLY A 8 -6.52 -6.82 -0.51
CA GLY A 8 -6.90 -8.10 -1.11
C GLY A 8 -6.02 -9.25 -0.62
N SER A 9 -6.57 -10.45 -0.50
CA SER A 9 -5.83 -11.64 -0.01
C SER A 9 -4.55 -11.91 -0.81
N GLN A 10 -4.64 -11.85 -2.15
CA GLN A 10 -3.48 -12.05 -3.03
C GLN A 10 -2.46 -10.90 -2.96
N ALA A 11 -2.95 -9.66 -2.82
CA ALA A 11 -2.10 -8.49 -2.71
C ALA A 11 -1.31 -8.51 -1.40
N THR A 12 -1.94 -8.95 -0.30
CA THR A 12 -1.32 -9.11 1.01
C THR A 12 -0.14 -10.08 0.93
N LEU A 13 -0.36 -11.28 0.36
CA LEU A 13 0.70 -12.28 0.21
C LEU A 13 1.88 -11.79 -0.64
N HIS A 14 1.61 -11.13 -1.77
CA HIS A 14 2.68 -10.57 -2.60
C HIS A 14 3.42 -9.43 -1.87
N CYS A 15 2.70 -8.59 -1.13
CA CYS A 15 3.31 -7.47 -0.43
C CYS A 15 4.17 -7.93 0.75
N GLU A 16 3.74 -8.94 1.51
CA GLU A 16 4.58 -9.59 2.54
C GLU A 16 5.88 -10.12 1.93
N GLN A 17 5.78 -10.84 0.81
CA GLN A 17 6.96 -11.33 0.09
C GLN A 17 7.84 -10.19 -0.42
N CYS A 18 7.26 -9.10 -0.95
CA CYS A 18 8.02 -7.94 -1.40
C CYS A 18 8.76 -7.25 -0.25
N ILE A 19 8.14 -7.14 0.94
CA ILE A 19 8.75 -6.56 2.14
C ILE A 19 9.91 -7.44 2.61
N ASP A 20 9.71 -8.77 2.67
CA ASP A 20 10.76 -9.74 3.03
C ASP A 20 11.92 -9.70 2.02
N TYR A 21 11.61 -9.46 0.74
CA TYR A 21 12.61 -9.25 -0.31
C TYR A 21 13.34 -7.90 -0.23
N GLY A 22 12.94 -7.00 0.67
CA GLY A 22 13.54 -5.67 0.83
C GLY A 22 13.02 -4.62 -0.17
N THR A 23 11.86 -4.85 -0.78
CA THR A 23 11.22 -3.85 -1.66
C THR A 23 10.73 -2.68 -0.81
N SER A 24 11.02 -1.45 -1.24
CA SER A 24 10.52 -0.24 -0.59
C SER A 24 9.04 -0.02 -0.90
N LEU A 25 8.19 -0.80 -0.22
CA LEU A 25 6.74 -0.68 -0.26
C LEU A 25 6.32 0.40 0.75
N MET A 26 5.66 1.46 0.25
CA MET A 26 5.33 2.64 1.06
C MET A 26 3.86 2.69 1.49
N GLY A 27 3.02 1.79 0.97
CA GLY A 27 1.59 1.81 1.24
C GLY A 27 0.76 1.17 0.15
N GLY A 28 -0.54 1.25 0.35
CA GLY A 28 -1.52 0.70 -0.56
C GLY A 28 -2.75 1.58 -0.73
N VAL A 29 -3.48 1.37 -1.81
CA VAL A 29 -4.74 2.07 -2.07
C VAL A 29 -5.88 1.05 -2.05
N THR A 30 -6.89 1.28 -1.22
CA THR A 30 -8.16 0.54 -1.24
C THR A 30 -9.31 1.52 -0.99
N PRO A 31 -10.15 1.79 -2.00
CA PRO A 31 -11.33 2.64 -1.83
C PRO A 31 -12.29 2.12 -0.75
N GLY A 32 -12.71 3.00 0.15
CA GLY A 32 -13.56 2.70 1.30
C GLY A 32 -12.81 2.20 2.54
N LYS A 33 -11.48 2.09 2.50
CA LYS A 33 -10.63 1.65 3.62
C LYS A 33 -9.44 2.59 3.87
N GLY A 34 -9.48 3.82 3.36
CA GLY A 34 -8.49 4.84 3.65
C GLY A 34 -8.37 5.12 5.14
N GLY A 35 -7.14 5.34 5.60
CA GLY A 35 -6.79 5.60 7.00
C GLY A 35 -6.56 4.35 7.85
N GLN A 36 -6.69 3.15 7.27
CA GLN A 36 -6.33 1.90 7.94
C GLN A 36 -4.84 1.58 7.76
N LEU A 37 -4.31 0.73 8.63
CA LEU A 37 -2.99 0.13 8.48
C LEU A 37 -3.16 -1.33 8.04
N HIS A 38 -2.36 -1.76 7.07
CA HIS A 38 -2.30 -3.14 6.61
C HIS A 38 -0.84 -3.51 6.41
N LEU A 39 -0.37 -4.62 6.99
CA LEU A 39 1.04 -5.02 6.97
C LEU A 39 2.01 -3.91 7.44
N ASP A 40 1.64 -3.19 8.50
CA ASP A 40 2.37 -2.02 9.03
C ASP A 40 2.54 -0.84 8.04
N LEU A 41 1.79 -0.86 6.93
CA LEU A 41 1.81 0.17 5.91
C LEU A 41 0.45 0.88 5.79
N PRO A 42 0.45 2.19 5.46
CA PRO A 42 -0.77 2.97 5.36
C PRO A 42 -1.61 2.58 4.14
N VAL A 43 -2.92 2.49 4.36
CA VAL A 43 -3.94 2.30 3.32
C VAL A 43 -4.62 3.64 3.05
N PHE A 44 -4.71 4.00 1.77
CA PHE A 44 -5.33 5.23 1.31
C PHE A 44 -6.58 4.92 0.48
N ASP A 45 -7.53 5.85 0.46
CA ASP A 45 -8.71 5.72 -0.41
C ASP A 45 -8.39 6.08 -1.86
N THR A 46 -7.47 7.02 -2.08
CA THR A 46 -7.11 7.52 -3.40
C THR A 46 -5.61 7.47 -3.63
N VAL A 47 -5.22 7.33 -4.90
CA VAL A 47 -3.81 7.37 -5.32
C VAL A 47 -3.19 8.74 -5.03
N ILE A 48 -3.97 9.81 -5.19
CA ILE A 48 -3.51 11.19 -4.94
C ILE A 48 -3.07 11.37 -3.48
N ASP A 49 -3.88 10.87 -2.55
CA ASP A 49 -3.59 10.93 -1.12
C ASP A 49 -2.39 10.05 -0.74
N ALA A 50 -2.29 8.86 -1.35
CA ALA A 50 -1.14 7.97 -1.19
C ALA A 50 0.16 8.63 -1.65
N VAL A 51 0.18 9.24 -2.84
CA VAL A 51 1.36 9.94 -3.37
C VAL A 51 1.71 11.16 -2.52
N GLY A 52 0.72 11.94 -2.07
CA GLY A 52 0.94 13.10 -1.21
C GLY A 52 1.54 12.74 0.15
N SER A 53 1.05 11.66 0.77
CA SER A 53 1.49 11.23 2.11
C SER A 53 2.80 10.44 2.09
N THR A 54 3.03 9.62 1.07
CA THR A 54 4.20 8.73 1.01
C THR A 54 5.33 9.26 0.14
N GLY A 55 5.09 10.33 -0.62
CA GLY A 55 6.04 10.84 -1.61
C GLY A 55 6.38 9.82 -2.69
N ALA A 56 5.55 8.79 -2.88
CA ALA A 56 5.78 7.76 -3.88
C ALA A 56 5.78 8.37 -5.28
N THR A 57 6.97 8.59 -5.83
CA THR A 57 7.17 8.97 -7.22
C THR A 57 6.96 7.76 -8.13
N ALA A 58 6.24 7.98 -9.24
CA ALA A 58 6.03 7.00 -10.29
C ALA A 58 7.37 6.55 -10.92
#